data_AF-A0AA88XBW6-F1
#
_entry.id   AF-A0AA88XBW6-F1
#
_cell.length_a   1.000
_cell.length_b   1.000
_cell.length_c   1.000
_cell.angle_alpha   90.00
_cell.angle_beta   90.00
_cell.angle_gamma   90.00
#
_symmetry.space_group_name_H-M   'P 1'
#
loop_
_entity.id
_entity.type
_entity.pdbx_description
1 polymer ?
#
loop_
_entity_poly.entity_id
_entity_poly.type
_entity_poly.pdbx_seq_one_letter_code
_entity_poly.pdbx_strand_id
1 'polypeptide(L)' 'MGLKVASFIHCDVSIEFDIENAVNATVDRHGKLDIMVNNAGILDPPQSSIIDNDALDFERVIKVNLTEYEKYLN' A
#
# COMPACT_ATOMS: atom_id res chain seq x y z
N MET A 1 13.70 26.72 -6.96
CA MET A 1 12.32 26.50 -6.49
C MET A 1 11.83 25.17 -7.08
N GLY A 2 11.92 24.05 -6.35
CA GLY A 2 11.54 22.73 -6.89
C GLY A 2 11.29 21.66 -5.82
N LEU A 3 11.95 21.78 -4.66
CA LEU A 3 11.84 20.81 -3.55
C LEU A 3 10.55 20.93 -2.69
N LYS A 4 9.55 21.73 -3.09
CA LYS A 4 8.33 21.95 -2.28
C LYS A 4 7.05 21.35 -2.85
N VAL A 5 7.07 20.76 -4.05
CA VAL A 5 5.86 20.22 -4.70
C VAL A 5 5.77 18.69 -4.68
N ALA A 6 6.86 18.00 -4.36
CA ALA A 6 6.91 16.55 -4.27
C ALA A 6 7.83 16.10 -3.13
N SER A 7 7.48 14.97 -2.52
CA SER A 7 8.30 14.26 -1.53
C SER A 7 8.21 12.76 -1.80
N PHE A 8 9.25 12.03 -1.44
CA PHE A 8 9.28 10.58 -1.47
C PHE A 8 9.38 10.05 -0.05
N ILE A 9 8.55 9.05 0.26
CA ILE A 9 8.59 8.29 1.50
C ILE A 9 8.55 6.82 1.09
N HIS A 10 9.51 6.04 1.55
CA HIS A 10 9.46 4.60 1.38
C HIS A 10 8.30 4.05 2.20
N CYS A 11 7.49 3.20 1.59
CA CYS A 11 6.31 2.62 2.22
C CYS A 11 6.13 1.21 1.67
N ASP A 12 6.45 0.19 2.47
CA ASP A 12 5.98 -1.16 2.21
C ASP A 12 4.54 -1.27 2.70
N VAL A 13 3.61 -1.32 1.75
CA VAL A 13 2.18 -1.38 2.02
C VAL A 13 1.72 -2.69 2.68
N SER A 14 2.60 -3.68 2.83
CA SER A 14 2.34 -4.88 3.65
C SER A 14 2.61 -4.67 5.15
N ILE A 15 3.10 -3.48 5.52
CA ILE A 15 3.48 -3.08 6.87
C ILE A 15 2.66 -1.85 7.26
N GLU A 16 1.68 -2.05 8.15
CA GLU A 16 0.77 -0.98 8.62
C GLU A 16 1.50 0.28 9.11
N PHE A 17 2.63 0.12 9.82
CA PHE A 17 3.43 1.24 10.33
C PHE A 17 3.96 2.15 9.22
N ASP A 18 4.37 1.58 8.09
CA ASP A 18 4.90 2.33 6.95
C ASP A 18 3.80 3.20 6.31
N ILE A 19 2.57 2.67 6.23
CA ILE A 19 1.40 3.40 5.74
C ILE A 19 1.07 4.57 6.66
N GLU A 20 1.05 4.33 7.98
CA GLU A 20 0.82 5.37 8.98
C GLU A 20 1.87 6.48 8.91
N ASN A 21 3.15 6.12 8.79
CA ASN A 21 4.24 7.08 8.64
C ASN A 21 4.09 7.93 7.36
N ALA A 22 3.73 7.31 6.23
CA ALA A 22 3.50 8.02 4.97
C ALA A 22 2.32 9.01 5.05
N VAL A 23 1.22 8.62 5.70
CA VAL A 23 0.05 9.49 5.94
C VAL A 23 0.44 10.66 6.84
N ASN A 24 1.04 10.39 8.00
CA ASN A 24 1.43 11.42 8.96
C ASN A 24 2.39 12.44 8.34
N ALA A 25 3.41 11.98 7.64
CA ALA A 25 4.36 12.87 6.99
C ALA A 25 3.73 13.70 5.85
N THR A 26 2.71 13.18 5.17
CA THR A 26 1.93 13.95 4.18
C THR A 26 1.13 15.05 4.88
N VAL A 27 0.44 14.73 5.97
CA VAL A 27 -0.32 15.70 6.77
C VAL A 27 0.60 16.76 7.38
N ASP A 28 1.74 16.37 7.95
CA ASP A 28 2.71 17.31 8.53
C ASP A 28 3.28 18.29 7.49
N ARG A 29 3.49 17.81 6.25
CA ARG A 29 4.07 18.62 5.18
C ARG A 29 3.05 19.49 4.46
N HIS A 30 1.85 18.98 4.23
CA HIS A 30 0.84 19.59 3.36
C HIS A 30 -0.39 20.10 4.12
N GLY A 31 -0.48 19.84 5.42
CA GLY A 31 -1.58 20.22 6.31
C GLY A 31 -2.76 19.25 6.31
N LYS A 32 -2.88 18.40 5.28
CA LYS A 32 -3.94 17.39 5.13
C LYS A 32 -3.58 16.38 4.03
N LEU A 33 -4.33 15.29 3.98
CA LEU A 33 -4.38 14.33 2.87
C LEU A 33 -5.77 14.38 2.24
N ASP A 34 -5.86 14.88 1.01
CA ASP A 34 -7.16 14.99 0.30
C ASP A 34 -7.49 13.76 -0.55
N ILE A 35 -6.47 13.14 -1.14
CA ILE A 35 -6.61 12.03 -2.09
C ILE A 35 -5.53 11.00 -1.79
N MET A 36 -5.94 9.75 -1.62
CA MET A 36 -5.06 8.59 -1.56
C MET A 36 -5.27 7.74 -2.82
N VAL A 37 -4.19 7.46 -3.55
CA VAL A 37 -4.22 6.56 -4.70
C VAL A 37 -3.57 5.25 -4.32
N ASN A 38 -4.39 4.24 -4.04
CA ASN A 38 -3.92 2.91 -3.72
C ASN A 38 -3.60 2.12 -5.00
N ASN A 39 -2.40 2.32 -5.54
CA ASN A 39 -1.94 1.69 -6.78
C ASN A 39 -0.94 0.55 -6.52
N ALA A 40 -0.45 0.38 -5.29
CA ALA A 40 0.51 -0.68 -5.00
C ALA A 40 -0.19 -2.04 -5.06
N GLY A 41 0.41 -2.98 -5.77
CA GLY A 41 -0.14 -4.31 -5.92
C GLY A 41 0.92 -5.31 -6.37
N ILE A 42 0.73 -6.55 -5.96
CA ILE A 42 1.58 -7.68 -6.32
C ILE A 42 0.78 -8.74 -7.06
N LEU A 43 1.48 -9.50 -7.89
CA LEU A 43 0.93 -10.62 -8.64
C LEU A 43 1.95 -11.75 -8.59
N ASP A 44 1.46 -12.97 -8.37
CA ASP A 44 2.27 -14.17 -8.48
C ASP A 44 2.19 -14.76 -9.88
N PRO A 45 3.16 -15.61 -10.27
CA PRO A 45 3.07 -16.33 -11.54
C PRO A 45 1.74 -17.08 -11.65
N PRO A 46 1.06 -17.02 -12.80
CA PRO A 46 -0.21 -17.71 -12.98
C PRO A 46 0.00 -19.22 -12.88
N GLN A 47 -0.86 -19.88 -12.11
CA GLN A 47 -0.96 -21.34 -12.06
C GLN A 47 -1.99 -21.86 -13.05
N SER A 48 -1.76 -23.05 -13.59
CA SER A 48 -2.69 -23.72 -14.51
C SER A 48 -3.99 -24.18 -13.84
N SER A 49 -3.98 -24.41 -12.53
CA SER A 49 -5.15 -24.76 -11.73
C SER A 49 -5.18 -23.97 -10.42
N ILE A 50 -6.38 -23.75 -9.88
CA ILE A 50 -6.56 -23.07 -8.59
C ILE A 50 -5.93 -23.85 -7.44
N ILE A 51 -5.99 -25.19 -7.48
CA ILE A 51 -5.47 -26.07 -6.42
C ILE A 51 -3.94 -26.10 -6.35
N ASP A 52 -3.27 -25.57 -7.38
CA ASP A 52 -1.81 -25.50 -7.43
C ASP A 52 -1.26 -24.22 -6.77
N ASN A 53 -2.13 -23.33 -6.29
CA ASN A 53 -1.72 -22.13 -5.56
C ASN A 53 -1.42 -22.49 -4.10
N ASP A 54 -0.30 -22.00 -3.58
CA ASP A 54 0.00 -22.09 -2.17
C ASP A 54 -0.88 -21.11 -1.37
N ALA A 55 -1.35 -21.55 -0.19
CA ALA A 55 -2.20 -20.72 0.65
C ALA A 55 -1.48 -19.46 1.14
N LEU A 56 -0.17 -19.54 1.42
CA LEU A 56 0.63 -18.41 1.88
C LEU A 56 0.82 -17.37 0.76
N ASP A 57 0.94 -17.82 -0.50
CA ASP A 57 1.00 -16.94 -1.66
C ASP A 57 -0.31 -16.18 -1.85
N PHE A 58 -1.44 -16.89 -1.77
CA PHE A 58 -2.77 -16.27 -1.80
C PHE A 58 -2.95 -15.25 -0.68
N GLU A 59 -2.64 -15.61 0.57
CA GLU A 59 -2.73 -14.73 1.74
C GLU A 59 -1.87 -13.49 1.56
N ARG A 60 -0.64 -13.64 1.08
CA ARG A 60 0.27 -12.51 0.81
C ARG A 60 -0.30 -11.55 -0.23
N VAL A 61 -0.86 -12.05 -1.34
CA VAL A 61 -1.48 -11.23 -2.39
C VAL A 61 -2.71 -10.48 -1.86
N ILE A 62 -3.59 -11.16 -1.12
CA ILE A 62 -4.77 -10.54 -0.51
C ILE A 62 -4.37 -9.48 0.51
N LYS A 63 -3.33 -9.76 1.32
CA LYS A 63 -2.82 -8.80 2.29
C LYS A 63 -2.44 -7.48 1.62
N VAL A 64 -1.56 -7.54 0.62
CA VAL A 64 -1.05 -6.35 -0.08
C VAL A 64 -2.12 -5.66 -0.92
N ASN A 65 -2.96 -6.41 -1.63
CA ASN A 65 -3.84 -5.82 -2.64
C ASN A 65 -5.20 -5.38 -2.08
N LEU A 66 -5.62 -5.90 -0.92
CA LEU A 66 -6.97 -5.70 -0.40
C LEU A 66 -7.00 -5.18 1.05
N THR A 67 -6.37 -5.88 1.99
CA THR A 67 -6.70 -5.68 3.43
C THR A 67 -5.90 -4.57 4.11
N GLU A 68 -4.66 -4.30 3.72
CA GLU A 68 -3.78 -3.38 4.47
C GLU A 68 -4.26 -1.92 4.51
N TYR A 69 -5.13 -1.51 3.59
CA TYR A 69 -5.60 -0.13 3.50
C TYR A 69 -6.97 0.11 4.12
N GLU A 70 -7.64 -0.95 4.61
CA GLU A 70 -9.02 -0.89 5.12
C GLU A 70 -9.18 0.18 6.22
N LYS A 71 -8.17 0.31 7.09
CA LYS A 71 -8.02 1.32 8.14
C LYS A 71 -8.15 2.77 7.64
N TYR A 72 -7.80 3.04 6.39
CA TYR A 72 -7.68 4.39 5.83
C TYR A 72 -8.82 4.73 4.86
N LEU A 73 -9.84 3.87 4.76
CA LEU A 73 -10.99 4.07 3.86
C LEU A 73 -12.17 4.80 4.51
N ASN A 74 -12.11 5.11 5.81
CA ASN A 74 -13.21 5.75 6.55
C ASN A 74 -12.74 6.93 7.41
#